data_AF-B7FZN5-F1
#
_entry.id   AF-B7FZN5-F1
#
_cell.length_a   1.000
_cell.length_b   1.000
_cell.length_c   1.000
_cell.angle_alpha   90.00
_cell.angle_beta   90.00
_cell.angle_gamma   90.00
#
_symmetry.space_group_name_H-M   'P 1'
#
loop_
_entity.id
_entity.type
_entity.pdbx_description
1 polymer ?
#
loop_
_entity_poly.entity_id
_entity_poly.type
_entity_poly.pdbx_seq_one_letter_code
_entity_poly.pdbx_strand_id
1 'polypeptide(L)'
;MPMFYEGITFECISTWRERTSSPIQPHYCYNMEQPGSTLQTRSVKNVRYGKSIAILSCVLYILAVAKLFIPLLTDARKLEDAIATEKKRLLVDKIKEEKMLHTFTVQQNLANNVSVHFSNHLTEKERTSSERPQIVERETLRTNSLVAIRSDEVSSTNLGNATTIEPGPPPSSQHYPKGTNSTKDNAPLTRGKPRPYDVDVGDKAFLSSLSWEVLLKLPQCRGKRRLLEILSAAGLSAGDIKARCKYLPLWHEVASLYGEEPIILGLETCAEYRRSVNTNDPRTKRLNGLRIAGLYNSGTNALWKTIVMNVEGRKSIENDWGDPGPSVPWGKHMPPRYRFSNRFLPDDPLNVMPVVIVRDPYRWLAAMCKAPYDARWQRSPYHCPNLAIADKEKEIFGNFTKPFQVALSARQTGFAFTDYYDTLADLWSTFHEEYINATFPRVFVRFEDTIYHAEKVLKALTECVGIPIARKFRYLLEKPKKHGNPSDFVTALVKYGSSQGRFRGMLVEDHEYAQKRFPADFLAALHYSHATLNPLSKRGGPNGTMDILR
;
A
#
# COMPACT_ATOMS: atom_id res chain seq x y z
N MET A 1 -16.82 10.31 -63.50
CA MET A 1 -17.96 11.17 -63.88
C MET A 1 -19.00 11.16 -62.76
N PRO A 2 -19.66 12.30 -62.49
CA PRO A 2 -20.01 12.73 -61.14
C PRO A 2 -21.52 12.74 -60.86
N MET A 3 -21.91 12.84 -59.58
CA MET A 3 -23.09 13.62 -59.18
C MET A 3 -22.92 14.23 -57.78
N PHE A 4 -22.91 15.57 -57.81
CA PHE A 4 -23.36 16.57 -56.85
C PHE A 4 -23.85 16.14 -55.46
N TYR A 5 -23.38 16.85 -54.43
CA TYR A 5 -24.28 17.55 -53.50
C TYR A 5 -23.59 18.81 -52.94
N GLU A 6 -24.39 19.86 -52.87
CA GLU A 6 -24.06 21.27 -52.62
C GLU A 6 -23.78 21.58 -51.14
N GLY A 7 -23.25 22.78 -50.93
CA GLY A 7 -22.64 23.22 -49.68
C GLY A 7 -23.63 23.72 -48.63
N ILE A 8 -23.13 23.76 -47.40
CA ILE A 8 -23.52 24.74 -46.38
C ILE A 8 -22.21 25.19 -45.70
N THR A 9 -21.82 26.44 -45.93
CA THR A 9 -20.72 27.12 -45.23
C THR A 9 -21.28 27.88 -44.04
N PHE A 10 -20.69 27.69 -42.85
CA PHE A 10 -20.84 28.62 -41.73
C PHE A 10 -19.61 29.53 -41.68
N GLU A 11 -19.84 30.84 -41.82
CA GLU A 11 -18.86 31.90 -41.60
C GLU A 11 -18.45 31.93 -40.12
N CYS A 12 -17.14 31.81 -39.84
CA CYS A 12 -16.54 32.28 -38.60
C CYS A 12 -15.92 33.65 -38.85
N ILE A 13 -16.54 34.69 -38.29
CA ILE A 13 -15.97 36.03 -38.20
C ILE A 13 -14.81 35.99 -37.20
N SER A 14 -13.60 36.17 -37.72
CA SER A 14 -12.39 36.47 -36.96
C SER A 14 -12.14 37.97 -36.96
N THR A 15 -12.34 38.64 -35.83
CA THR A 15 -11.70 39.92 -35.54
C THR A 15 -11.39 39.99 -34.06
N TRP A 16 -10.11 40.04 -33.70
CA TRP A 16 -9.62 41.04 -32.74
C TRP A 16 -8.09 41.08 -32.75
N ARG A 17 -7.57 42.29 -32.93
CA ARG A 17 -6.17 42.66 -33.09
C ARG A 17 -5.72 43.37 -31.82
N GLU A 18 -4.45 43.17 -31.49
CA GLU A 18 -3.70 43.68 -30.33
C GLU A 18 -3.76 45.21 -30.14
N ARG A 19 -3.69 45.66 -28.87
CA ARG A 19 -2.78 46.75 -28.45
C ARG A 19 -2.68 46.95 -26.91
N THR A 20 -1.43 46.82 -26.44
CA THR A 20 -0.69 47.72 -25.52
C THR A 20 -1.10 47.94 -24.05
N SER A 21 -0.28 47.34 -23.18
CA SER A 21 0.58 47.94 -22.12
C SER A 21 0.07 48.99 -21.11
N SER A 22 0.27 48.60 -19.84
CA SER A 22 0.75 49.39 -18.67
C SER A 22 -0.25 49.91 -17.61
N PRO A 23 0.21 50.03 -16.33
CA PRO A 23 -0.57 49.64 -15.15
C PRO A 23 -0.95 50.79 -14.22
N ILE A 24 -2.06 50.68 -13.47
CA ILE A 24 -2.35 51.53 -12.30
C ILE A 24 -3.01 50.70 -11.18
N GLN A 25 -2.56 51.02 -9.96
CA GLN A 25 -2.83 50.45 -8.64
C GLN A 25 -4.29 50.57 -8.11
N PRO A 26 -4.62 49.91 -6.97
CA PRO A 26 -5.99 49.67 -6.54
C PRO A 26 -6.50 50.76 -5.57
N HIS A 27 -7.78 51.12 -5.70
CA HIS A 27 -8.52 51.88 -4.70
C HIS A 27 -9.51 50.98 -3.96
N TYR A 28 -9.32 50.89 -2.65
CA TYR A 28 -10.32 50.48 -1.67
C TYR A 28 -11.45 51.50 -1.59
N CYS A 29 -12.70 51.06 -1.55
CA CYS A 29 -13.81 51.79 -0.94
C CYS A 29 -14.79 50.82 -0.26
N TYR A 30 -14.91 50.99 1.05
CA TYR A 30 -16.02 50.54 1.90
C TYR A 30 -17.19 51.53 1.77
N ASN A 31 -18.44 51.05 1.83
CA ASN A 31 -19.59 51.60 2.58
C ASN A 31 -20.90 50.91 2.15
N MET A 32 -21.57 50.22 3.09
CA MET A 32 -22.73 50.67 3.88
C MET A 32 -24.06 50.78 3.10
N GLU A 33 -24.84 49.71 3.22
CA GLU A 33 -26.19 49.65 3.83
C GLU A 33 -27.34 50.61 3.43
N GLN A 34 -28.53 49.98 3.31
CA GLN A 34 -29.92 50.47 3.51
C GLN A 34 -30.78 50.77 2.23
N PRO A 35 -32.13 50.60 2.29
CA PRO A 35 -32.85 49.65 1.43
C PRO A 35 -34.10 50.20 0.71
N GLY A 36 -34.74 49.35 -0.11
CA GLY A 36 -36.19 49.38 -0.34
C GLY A 36 -36.64 49.59 -1.79
N SER A 37 -37.33 48.59 -2.36
CA SER A 37 -38.58 48.79 -3.12
C SER A 37 -39.16 47.45 -3.62
N THR A 38 -40.45 47.28 -3.32
CA THR A 38 -41.37 46.23 -3.75
C THR A 38 -41.80 46.42 -5.21
N LEU A 39 -41.84 45.33 -5.99
CA LEU A 39 -42.39 45.31 -7.35
C LEU A 39 -43.42 44.18 -7.53
N GLN A 40 -44.60 44.56 -8.00
CA GLN A 40 -45.76 43.72 -8.34
C GLN A 40 -45.50 42.83 -9.57
N THR A 41 -45.95 41.58 -9.53
CA THR A 41 -45.97 40.65 -10.68
C THR A 41 -47.37 40.56 -11.30
N ARG A 42 -47.47 40.85 -12.60
CA ARG A 42 -48.64 40.52 -13.45
C ARG A 42 -48.47 39.14 -14.07
N SER A 43 -49.54 38.34 -14.01
CA SER A 43 -49.65 36.97 -14.55
C SER A 43 -50.15 36.98 -16.00
N VAL A 44 -49.48 36.28 -16.91
CA VAL A 44 -49.97 35.95 -18.26
C VAL A 44 -50.14 34.43 -18.37
N LYS A 45 -51.39 33.99 -18.59
CA LYS A 45 -51.75 32.62 -18.97
C LYS A 45 -51.78 32.53 -20.49
N ASN A 46 -50.98 31.63 -21.09
CA ASN A 46 -51.27 30.94 -22.37
C ASN A 46 -50.13 30.00 -22.77
N VAL A 47 -50.11 28.75 -22.29
CA VAL A 47 -49.30 27.67 -22.89
C VAL A 47 -50.03 26.33 -22.67
N ARG A 48 -50.88 25.91 -23.63
CA ARG A 48 -51.45 24.54 -23.61
C ARG A 48 -51.29 23.72 -24.90
N TYR A 49 -50.73 24.28 -25.98
CA TYR A 49 -50.55 23.53 -27.23
C TYR A 49 -49.13 22.98 -27.49
N GLY A 50 -48.10 23.43 -26.76
CA GLY A 50 -46.72 22.98 -27.01
C GLY A 50 -46.34 21.61 -26.44
N LYS A 51 -47.08 21.09 -25.44
CA LYS A 51 -46.70 19.84 -24.75
C LYS A 51 -46.95 18.58 -25.58
N SER A 52 -48.00 18.56 -26.39
CA SER A 52 -48.37 17.36 -27.15
C SER A 52 -47.43 17.08 -28.32
N ILE A 53 -46.90 18.13 -28.97
CA ILE A 53 -45.94 17.99 -30.08
C ILE A 53 -44.57 17.54 -29.57
N ALA A 54 -44.13 18.07 -28.42
CA ALA A 54 -42.86 17.67 -27.82
C ALA A 54 -42.85 16.19 -27.39
N ILE A 55 -43.97 15.68 -26.85
CA ILE A 55 -44.09 14.27 -26.46
C ILE A 55 -44.04 13.36 -27.70
N LEU A 56 -44.73 13.72 -28.78
CA LEU A 56 -44.74 12.92 -30.00
C LEU A 56 -43.35 12.85 -30.65
N SER A 57 -42.65 13.99 -30.70
CA SER A 57 -41.27 14.07 -31.20
C SER A 57 -40.30 13.23 -30.36
N CYS A 58 -40.44 13.26 -29.03
CA CYS A 58 -39.61 12.48 -28.12
C CYS A 58 -39.84 10.97 -28.28
N VAL A 59 -41.09 10.53 -28.44
CA VAL A 59 -41.43 9.12 -28.67
C VAL A 59 -40.87 8.62 -30.01
N LEU A 60 -41.00 9.41 -31.08
CA LEU A 60 -40.45 9.05 -32.39
C LEU A 60 -38.92 8.97 -32.37
N TYR A 61 -38.25 9.87 -31.66
CA TYR A 61 -36.80 9.83 -31.47
C TYR A 61 -36.36 8.58 -30.70
N ILE A 62 -37.05 8.23 -29.61
CA ILE A 62 -36.76 7.02 -28.83
C ILE A 62 -36.93 5.76 -29.68
N LEU A 63 -37.99 5.69 -30.51
CA LEU A 63 -38.22 4.54 -31.40
C LEU A 63 -37.16 4.44 -32.51
N ALA A 64 -36.69 5.57 -33.05
CA ALA A 64 -35.61 5.60 -34.03
C ALA A 64 -34.28 5.15 -33.43
N VAL A 65 -33.95 5.61 -32.22
CA VAL A 65 -32.75 5.16 -31.48
C VAL A 65 -32.88 3.68 -31.12
N ALA A 66 -34.04 3.21 -30.67
CA ALA A 66 -34.25 1.80 -30.37
C ALA A 66 -34.04 0.90 -31.59
N LYS A 67 -34.53 1.30 -32.79
CA LYS A 67 -34.29 0.56 -34.04
C LYS A 67 -32.82 0.45 -34.41
N LEU A 68 -32.01 1.47 -34.10
CA LEU A 68 -30.56 1.45 -34.34
C LEU A 68 -29.80 0.58 -33.32
N PHE A 69 -30.28 0.48 -32.09
CA PHE A 69 -29.59 -0.26 -31.01
C PHE A 69 -30.00 -1.74 -30.88
N ILE A 70 -31.19 -2.14 -31.36
CA ILE A 70 -31.63 -3.55 -31.29
C ILE A 70 -30.65 -4.51 -32.00
N PRO A 71 -30.12 -4.23 -33.21
CA PRO A 71 -29.12 -5.08 -33.86
C PRO A 71 -27.81 -5.20 -33.06
N LEU A 72 -27.34 -4.09 -32.48
CA LEU A 72 -26.16 -4.03 -31.62
C LEU A 72 -26.33 -4.87 -30.34
N LEU A 73 -27.53 -4.90 -29.76
CA LEU A 73 -27.84 -5.71 -28.59
C LEU A 73 -27.91 -7.21 -28.91
N THR A 74 -28.38 -7.58 -30.10
CA THR A 74 -28.32 -8.99 -30.55
C THR A 74 -26.89 -9.48 -30.77
N ASP A 75 -25.99 -8.63 -31.27
CA ASP A 75 -24.58 -8.99 -31.43
C ASP A 75 -23.83 -9.00 -30.09
N ALA A 76 -24.21 -8.15 -29.14
CA ALA A 76 -23.71 -8.21 -27.77
C ALA A 76 -24.06 -9.54 -27.08
N ARG A 77 -25.29 -10.06 -27.25
CA ARG A 77 -25.68 -11.38 -26.70
C ARG A 77 -24.89 -12.53 -27.32
N LYS A 78 -24.68 -12.51 -28.64
CA LYS A 78 -23.83 -13.52 -29.32
C LYS A 78 -22.39 -13.50 -28.78
N LEU A 79 -21.87 -12.30 -28.49
CA LEU A 79 -20.54 -12.14 -27.89
C LEU A 79 -20.50 -12.66 -26.45
N GLU A 80 -21.54 -12.40 -25.64
CA GLU A 80 -21.66 -12.95 -24.29
C GLU A 80 -21.71 -14.49 -24.28
N ASP A 81 -22.47 -15.09 -25.20
CA ASP A 81 -22.55 -16.55 -25.34
C ASP A 81 -21.23 -17.17 -25.81
N ALA A 82 -20.50 -16.49 -26.72
CA ALA A 82 -19.16 -16.90 -27.14
C ALA A 82 -18.16 -16.83 -25.98
N ILE A 83 -18.19 -15.76 -25.18
CA ILE A 83 -17.35 -15.60 -23.99
C ILE A 83 -17.67 -16.66 -22.94
N ALA A 84 -18.96 -16.97 -22.73
CA ALA A 84 -19.39 -18.00 -21.80
C ALA A 84 -18.91 -19.40 -22.24
N THR A 85 -18.99 -19.69 -23.54
CA THR A 85 -18.51 -20.94 -24.14
C THR A 85 -16.99 -21.09 -23.96
N GLU A 86 -16.22 -20.04 -24.23
CA GLU A 86 -14.76 -20.07 -24.08
C GLU A 86 -14.34 -20.20 -22.61
N LYS A 87 -15.04 -19.53 -21.68
CA LYS A 87 -14.81 -19.72 -20.23
C LYS A 87 -15.06 -21.16 -19.79
N LYS A 88 -16.09 -21.81 -20.33
CA LYS A 88 -16.39 -23.22 -20.04
C LYS A 88 -15.29 -24.15 -20.56
N ARG A 89 -14.76 -23.88 -21.77
CA ARG A 89 -13.62 -24.61 -22.35
C ARG A 89 -12.38 -24.51 -21.46
N LEU A 90 -11.98 -23.29 -21.10
CA LEU A 90 -10.82 -23.04 -20.23
C LEU A 90 -10.96 -23.70 -18.85
N LEU A 91 -12.16 -23.74 -18.29
CA LEU A 91 -12.42 -24.42 -17.02
C LEU A 91 -12.22 -25.95 -17.13
N VAL A 92 -12.68 -26.56 -18.22
CA VAL A 92 -12.49 -28.00 -18.48
C VAL A 92 -11.01 -28.33 -18.63
N ASP A 93 -10.25 -27.50 -19.35
CA ASP A 93 -8.81 -27.71 -19.54
C ASP A 93 -8.04 -27.57 -18.22
N LYS A 94 -8.40 -26.58 -17.39
CA LYS A 94 -7.83 -26.44 -16.04
C LYS A 94 -8.11 -27.66 -15.15
N ILE A 95 -9.32 -28.22 -15.20
CA ILE A 95 -9.65 -29.45 -14.44
C ILE A 95 -8.82 -30.64 -14.94
N LYS A 96 -8.56 -30.75 -16.24
CA LYS A 96 -7.69 -31.80 -16.80
C LYS A 96 -6.25 -31.64 -16.32
N GLU A 97 -5.74 -30.41 -16.30
CA GLU A 97 -4.40 -30.10 -15.80
C GLU A 97 -4.24 -30.45 -14.32
N GLU A 98 -5.21 -30.08 -13.47
CA GLU A 98 -5.22 -30.43 -12.04
C GLU A 98 -5.27 -31.95 -11.82
N LYS A 99 -6.04 -32.69 -12.64
CA LYS A 99 -6.05 -34.17 -12.60
C LYS A 99 -4.71 -34.78 -13.02
N MET A 100 -4.04 -34.24 -14.03
CA MET A 100 -2.71 -34.71 -14.44
C MET A 100 -1.69 -34.46 -13.33
N LEU A 101 -1.70 -33.28 -12.72
CA LEU A 101 -0.80 -32.92 -11.64
C LEU A 101 -1.02 -33.80 -10.39
N HIS A 102 -2.28 -34.11 -10.07
CA HIS A 102 -2.62 -35.02 -8.99
C HIS A 102 -2.10 -36.44 -9.26
N THR A 103 -2.29 -36.95 -10.49
CA THR A 103 -1.81 -38.27 -10.90
C THR A 103 -0.28 -38.36 -10.81
N PHE A 104 0.42 -37.33 -11.28
CA PHE A 104 1.88 -37.23 -11.20
C PHE A 104 2.37 -37.23 -9.73
N THR A 105 1.72 -36.46 -8.86
CA THR A 105 2.05 -36.40 -7.43
C THR A 105 1.86 -37.75 -6.74
N VAL A 106 0.78 -38.47 -7.06
CA VAL A 106 0.51 -39.82 -6.53
C VAL A 106 1.60 -40.80 -6.99
N GLN A 107 1.99 -40.77 -8.27
CA GLN A 107 3.06 -41.61 -8.80
C GLN A 107 4.42 -41.31 -8.14
N GLN A 108 4.75 -40.05 -7.91
CA GLN A 108 6.00 -39.65 -7.25
C GLN A 108 6.05 -40.11 -5.78
N ASN A 109 4.93 -40.03 -5.06
CA ASN A 109 4.84 -40.54 -3.69
C ASN A 109 4.95 -42.07 -3.63
N LEU A 110 4.37 -42.79 -4.59
CA LEU A 110 4.55 -44.23 -4.73
C LEU A 110 6.02 -44.60 -4.97
N ALA A 111 6.71 -43.89 -5.87
CA ALA A 111 8.13 -44.11 -6.15
C ALA A 111 9.02 -43.86 -4.91
N ASN A 112 8.74 -42.79 -4.17
CA ASN A 112 9.48 -42.46 -2.94
C ASN A 112 9.28 -43.52 -1.85
N ASN A 113 8.05 -44.03 -1.68
CA ASN A 113 7.76 -45.08 -0.70
C ASN A 113 8.47 -46.39 -1.03
N VAL A 114 8.57 -46.76 -2.32
CA VAL A 114 9.32 -47.95 -2.75
C VAL A 114 10.82 -47.78 -2.47
N SER A 115 11.39 -46.60 -2.70
CA SER A 115 12.81 -46.31 -2.45
C SER A 115 13.19 -46.41 -0.96
N VAL A 116 12.34 -45.88 -0.07
CA VAL A 116 12.54 -45.99 1.39
C VAL A 116 12.47 -47.45 1.84
N HIS A 117 11.54 -48.24 1.28
CA HIS A 117 11.42 -49.65 1.63
C HIS A 117 12.61 -50.49 1.16
N PHE A 118 13.22 -50.15 0.02
CA PHE A 118 14.41 -50.81 -0.50
C PHE A 118 15.67 -50.46 0.33
N SER A 119 15.79 -49.20 0.75
CA SER A 119 16.91 -48.72 1.57
C SER A 119 16.94 -49.40 2.94
N ASN A 120 15.78 -49.55 3.58
CA ASN A 120 15.67 -50.22 4.87
C ASN A 120 16.05 -51.71 4.79
N HIS A 121 15.72 -52.37 3.69
CA HIS A 121 16.03 -53.79 3.50
C HIS A 121 17.53 -54.07 3.29
N LEU A 122 18.28 -53.10 2.77
CA LEU A 122 19.74 -53.19 2.62
C LEU A 122 20.47 -52.99 3.95
N THR A 123 20.03 -52.05 4.79
CA THR A 123 20.59 -51.83 6.13
C THR A 123 20.39 -53.00 7.09
N GLU A 124 19.36 -53.82 6.91
CA GLU A 124 19.12 -55.00 7.76
C GLU A 124 20.04 -56.17 7.39
N LYS A 125 20.53 -56.21 6.14
CA LYS A 125 21.44 -57.25 5.66
C LYS A 125 22.89 -57.02 6.08
N GLU A 126 23.30 -55.77 6.31
CA GLU A 126 24.65 -55.43 6.81
C GLU A 126 24.79 -55.57 8.33
N ARG A 127 23.68 -55.66 9.07
CA ARG A 127 23.70 -55.72 10.55
C ARG A 127 23.98 -57.11 11.13
N THR A 128 24.10 -58.14 10.30
CA THR A 128 24.35 -59.53 10.74
C THR A 128 25.80 -60.00 10.58
N SER A 129 26.73 -59.12 10.19
CA SER A 129 28.15 -59.49 10.02
C SER A 129 29.11 -58.51 10.68
N SER A 130 29.18 -58.46 12.02
CA SER A 130 30.39 -57.96 12.71
C SER A 130 30.27 -58.11 14.24
N GLU A 131 30.65 -59.28 14.76
CA GLU A 131 31.13 -59.40 16.14
C GLU A 131 32.65 -59.59 16.12
N ARG A 132 33.40 -58.59 16.62
CA ARG A 132 34.70 -58.81 17.29
C ARG A 132 35.04 -57.64 18.24
N PRO A 133 35.74 -57.91 19.36
CA PRO A 133 35.71 -57.05 20.54
C PRO A 133 36.86 -56.03 20.65
N GLN A 134 36.60 -55.09 21.55
CA GLN A 134 37.34 -53.87 21.89
C GLN A 134 38.76 -54.09 22.44
N ILE A 135 39.63 -53.11 22.19
CA ILE A 135 40.77 -52.77 23.06
C ILE A 135 40.65 -51.28 23.45
N VAL A 136 40.88 -51.05 24.73
CA VAL A 136 40.81 -49.80 25.49
C VAL A 136 42.10 -49.02 25.35
N GLU A 137 42.04 -47.69 25.19
CA GLU A 137 43.03 -46.80 25.81
C GLU A 137 42.50 -45.37 26.06
N ARG A 138 42.81 -44.88 27.25
CA ARG A 138 42.61 -43.52 27.78
C ARG A 138 43.70 -42.60 27.22
N GLU A 139 43.44 -41.28 27.11
CA GLU A 139 44.11 -40.26 27.93
C GLU A 139 43.80 -38.77 27.58
N THR A 140 43.55 -38.01 28.66
CA THR A 140 43.87 -36.59 28.99
C THR A 140 43.63 -35.39 28.06
N LEU A 141 42.71 -34.51 28.52
CA LEU A 141 42.91 -33.13 29.00
C LEU A 141 43.98 -32.22 28.34
N ARG A 142 43.55 -31.04 27.85
CA ARG A 142 44.16 -29.74 28.20
C ARG A 142 43.27 -28.54 27.85
N THR A 143 43.10 -27.67 28.84
CA THR A 143 42.53 -26.30 28.82
C THR A 143 43.63 -25.24 28.62
N ASN A 144 43.28 -24.07 28.04
CA ASN A 144 43.76 -22.69 28.34
C ASN A 144 43.09 -21.72 27.33
N SER A 145 42.31 -20.70 27.74
CA SER A 145 42.72 -19.33 28.19
C SER A 145 43.39 -18.51 27.08
N LEU A 146 43.22 -17.19 26.87
CA LEU A 146 42.32 -16.08 27.24
C LEU A 146 42.97 -14.83 26.56
N VAL A 147 42.17 -13.81 26.20
CA VAL A 147 42.52 -12.37 26.06
C VAL A 147 43.45 -11.90 24.91
N ALA A 148 42.97 -10.94 24.10
CA ALA A 148 43.49 -9.55 24.07
C ALA A 148 42.71 -8.63 23.11
N ILE A 149 42.24 -7.53 23.69
CA ILE A 149 41.65 -6.34 23.08
C ILE A 149 42.79 -5.49 22.51
N ARG A 150 42.61 -4.91 21.30
CA ARG A 150 43.46 -3.82 20.81
C ARG A 150 42.57 -2.77 20.14
N SER A 151 42.56 -1.60 20.76
CA SER A 151 41.98 -0.34 20.29
C SER A 151 43.13 0.56 19.88
N ASP A 152 43.18 0.97 18.62
CA ASP A 152 44.07 2.03 18.15
C ASP A 152 43.24 3.13 17.48
N GLU A 153 43.42 4.35 18.00
CA GLU A 153 43.02 5.62 17.42
C GLU A 153 43.89 5.92 16.18
N VAL A 154 43.30 6.47 15.12
CA VAL A 154 44.06 7.30 14.16
C VAL A 154 43.25 8.53 13.79
N SER A 155 43.96 9.65 13.88
CA SER A 155 43.56 11.03 13.76
C SER A 155 43.34 11.50 12.31
N SER A 156 42.69 12.65 12.23
CA SER A 156 42.38 13.56 11.12
C SER A 156 43.43 13.73 10.01
N THR A 157 42.96 13.92 8.77
CA THR A 157 42.97 15.20 8.00
C THR A 157 42.92 14.94 6.49
N ASN A 158 42.02 15.61 5.77
CA ASN A 158 42.34 16.53 4.67
C ASN A 158 41.09 16.94 3.87
N LEU A 159 40.85 18.26 3.85
CA LEU A 159 39.96 18.94 2.92
C LEU A 159 40.57 18.88 1.51
N GLY A 160 39.81 18.36 0.55
CA GLY A 160 40.09 18.48 -0.87
C GLY A 160 38.96 19.24 -1.57
N ASN A 161 39.30 20.40 -2.13
CA ASN A 161 38.45 21.24 -2.96
C ASN A 161 37.83 20.46 -4.11
N ALA A 162 36.50 20.46 -4.23
CA ALA A 162 35.77 19.96 -5.39
C ALA A 162 35.19 21.13 -6.19
N THR A 163 35.69 21.26 -7.40
CA THR A 163 35.28 22.21 -8.43
C THR A 163 33.84 21.93 -8.86
N THR A 164 33.02 22.97 -8.83
CA THR A 164 31.64 23.02 -9.32
C THR A 164 31.61 22.82 -10.83
N ILE A 165 31.01 21.72 -11.30
CA ILE A 165 30.60 21.54 -12.70
C ILE A 165 29.10 21.73 -12.75
N GLU A 166 28.64 22.77 -13.44
CA GLU A 166 27.22 23.01 -13.70
C GLU A 166 26.64 21.91 -14.62
N PRO A 167 25.53 21.27 -14.25
CA PRO A 167 24.81 20.39 -15.16
C PRO A 167 23.96 21.24 -16.13
N GLY A 168 24.24 21.09 -17.42
CA GLY A 168 23.42 21.66 -18.50
C GLY A 168 21.97 21.16 -18.50
N PRO A 169 21.07 21.88 -19.20
CA PRO A 169 19.64 21.61 -19.16
C PRO A 169 19.28 20.25 -19.79
N PRO A 170 18.30 19.51 -19.22
CA PRO A 170 17.85 18.24 -19.80
C PRO A 170 17.07 18.46 -21.12
N PRO A 171 17.08 17.46 -22.01
CA PRO A 171 16.38 17.54 -23.30
C PRO A 171 14.85 17.57 -23.12
N SER A 172 14.20 18.27 -24.03
CA SER A 172 12.77 18.53 -24.10
C SER A 172 11.92 17.26 -23.99
N SER A 173 11.01 17.25 -23.01
CA SER A 173 10.01 16.20 -22.80
C SER A 173 9.02 16.10 -23.96
N GLN A 174 8.87 14.90 -24.52
CA GLN A 174 7.76 14.55 -25.40
C GLN A 174 6.41 14.67 -24.66
N HIS A 175 5.46 15.35 -25.29
CA HIS A 175 4.10 15.53 -24.81
C HIS A 175 3.33 14.21 -24.78
N TYR A 176 2.92 13.76 -23.59
CA TYR A 176 1.78 12.85 -23.42
C TYR A 176 0.51 13.64 -23.07
N PRO A 177 -0.66 13.26 -23.62
CA PRO A 177 -1.88 14.05 -23.49
C PRO A 177 -2.41 14.06 -22.05
N LYS A 178 -2.73 15.26 -21.56
CA LYS A 178 -3.38 15.51 -20.27
C LYS A 178 -4.80 14.94 -20.29
N GLY A 179 -5.11 14.07 -19.34
CA GLY A 179 -6.48 13.69 -19.01
C GLY A 179 -7.26 14.91 -18.54
N THR A 180 -8.42 15.13 -19.14
CA THR A 180 -9.31 16.25 -18.87
C THR A 180 -10.02 16.11 -17.51
N ASN A 181 -10.07 17.23 -16.78
CA ASN A 181 -10.84 17.38 -15.55
C ASN A 181 -12.33 17.36 -15.88
N SER A 182 -13.06 16.39 -15.32
CA SER A 182 -14.52 16.41 -15.27
C SER A 182 -14.96 17.29 -14.10
N THR A 183 -15.52 18.45 -14.44
CA THR A 183 -16.39 19.24 -13.57
C THR A 183 -17.67 18.45 -13.32
N LYS A 184 -18.05 18.31 -12.04
CA LYS A 184 -19.34 17.74 -11.62
C LYS A 184 -20.23 18.86 -11.10
N ASP A 185 -21.27 19.16 -11.86
CA ASP A 185 -22.42 19.93 -11.38
C ASP A 185 -23.31 19.05 -10.50
N ASN A 186 -23.67 19.59 -9.34
CA ASN A 186 -24.56 18.97 -8.37
C ASN A 186 -26.00 19.48 -8.58
N ALA A 187 -26.96 18.57 -8.67
CA ALA A 187 -28.36 18.83 -8.31
C ALA A 187 -28.96 17.57 -7.63
N PRO A 188 -29.87 17.71 -6.65
CA PRO A 188 -30.16 16.66 -5.68
C PRO A 188 -31.31 15.76 -6.15
N LEU A 189 -31.08 14.44 -6.14
CA LEU A 189 -32.13 13.44 -6.24
C LEU A 189 -32.11 12.55 -5.01
N THR A 190 -33.08 12.78 -4.13
CA THR A 190 -33.46 11.91 -3.02
C THR A 190 -34.00 10.59 -3.57
N ARG A 191 -33.23 9.50 -3.45
CA ARG A 191 -33.73 8.13 -3.55
C ARG A 191 -33.25 7.30 -2.37
N GLY A 192 -34.22 6.68 -1.70
CA GLY A 192 -34.02 5.85 -0.51
C GLY A 192 -33.03 4.72 -0.76
N LYS A 193 -32.17 4.48 0.23
CA LYS A 193 -31.26 3.33 0.26
C LYS A 193 -32.08 2.03 0.28
N PRO A 194 -31.76 1.03 -0.55
CA PRO A 194 -32.28 -0.31 -0.36
C PRO A 194 -31.77 -0.87 0.97
N ARG A 195 -32.65 -1.48 1.75
CA ARG A 195 -32.26 -2.23 2.95
C ARG A 195 -31.42 -3.45 2.53
N PRO A 196 -30.40 -3.84 3.30
CA PRO A 196 -29.69 -5.09 3.04
C PRO A 196 -30.66 -6.26 3.13
N TYR A 197 -30.53 -7.20 2.21
CA TYR A 197 -31.26 -8.45 2.16
C TYR A 197 -31.30 -9.14 3.53
N ASP A 198 -32.50 -9.30 4.09
CA ASP A 198 -32.76 -10.24 5.17
C ASP A 198 -32.72 -11.64 4.58
N VAL A 199 -31.57 -12.31 4.76
CA VAL A 199 -31.43 -13.75 4.50
C VAL A 199 -31.92 -14.47 5.75
N ASP A 200 -32.90 -15.34 5.55
CA ASP A 200 -33.57 -16.17 6.55
C ASP A 200 -32.59 -16.89 7.48
N VAL A 201 -32.86 -16.83 8.78
CA VAL A 201 -31.89 -16.96 9.89
C VAL A 201 -31.94 -18.36 10.54
N GLY A 202 -32.28 -19.40 9.78
CA GLY A 202 -32.44 -20.76 10.29
C GLY A 202 -31.15 -21.42 10.84
N ASP A 203 -29.98 -21.09 10.27
CA ASP A 203 -28.71 -21.81 10.58
C ASP A 203 -27.70 -21.01 11.42
N LYS A 204 -27.98 -19.74 11.78
CA LYS A 204 -27.01 -18.92 12.52
C LYS A 204 -26.86 -19.34 13.98
N ALA A 205 -27.87 -19.95 14.59
CA ALA A 205 -27.85 -20.33 16.01
C ALA A 205 -26.96 -21.57 16.28
N PHE A 206 -26.82 -22.48 15.31
CA PHE A 206 -25.92 -23.63 15.44
C PHE A 206 -24.46 -23.28 15.14
N LEU A 207 -24.23 -22.32 14.22
CA LEU A 207 -22.88 -21.86 13.91
C LEU A 207 -22.34 -20.83 14.91
N SER A 208 -23.19 -20.17 15.69
CA SER A 208 -22.77 -19.30 16.80
C SER A 208 -22.29 -20.07 18.03
N SER A 209 -22.60 -21.38 18.12
CA SER A 209 -22.17 -22.25 19.22
C SER A 209 -20.95 -23.11 18.90
N LEU A 210 -20.38 -23.01 17.68
CA LEU A 210 -19.14 -23.69 17.36
C LEU A 210 -18.05 -23.16 18.29
N SER A 211 -17.72 -23.96 19.30
CA SER A 211 -16.76 -23.55 20.30
C SER A 211 -15.42 -23.32 19.62
N TRP A 212 -14.71 -22.32 20.11
CA TRP A 212 -13.36 -21.97 19.69
C TRP A 212 -12.42 -23.18 19.58
N GLU A 213 -12.63 -24.18 20.44
CA GLU A 213 -11.89 -25.44 20.45
C GLU A 213 -12.12 -26.29 19.20
N VAL A 214 -13.30 -26.25 18.59
CA VAL A 214 -13.61 -26.99 17.35
C VAL A 214 -12.81 -26.42 16.19
N LEU A 215 -12.70 -25.09 16.08
CA LEU A 215 -11.91 -24.45 15.01
C LEU A 215 -10.44 -24.86 15.08
N LEU A 216 -9.87 -24.95 16.29
CA LEU A 216 -8.47 -25.34 16.49
C LEU A 216 -8.19 -26.81 16.16
N LYS A 217 -9.21 -27.68 16.21
CA LYS A 217 -9.10 -29.10 15.83
C LYS A 217 -9.12 -29.32 14.31
N LEU A 218 -9.58 -28.35 13.52
CA LEU A 218 -9.61 -28.47 12.06
C LEU A 218 -8.18 -28.52 11.48
N PRO A 219 -7.84 -29.52 10.65
CA PRO A 219 -6.50 -29.66 10.09
C PRO A 219 -5.97 -28.38 9.41
N GLN A 220 -6.81 -27.68 8.64
CA GLN A 220 -6.44 -26.44 7.92
C GLN A 220 -6.25 -25.21 8.83
N CYS A 221 -6.67 -25.27 10.09
CA CYS A 221 -6.54 -24.20 11.07
C CYS A 221 -5.40 -24.47 12.08
N ARG A 222 -4.77 -25.66 12.05
CA ARG A 222 -3.67 -26.03 12.95
C ARG A 222 -2.49 -25.06 12.78
N GLY A 223 -1.92 -24.60 13.90
CA GLY A 223 -0.81 -23.63 13.91
C GLY A 223 -1.20 -22.18 13.63
N LYS A 224 -2.50 -21.87 13.49
CA LYS A 224 -2.99 -20.52 13.17
C LYS A 224 -3.69 -19.83 14.34
N ARG A 225 -3.61 -20.40 15.54
CA ARG A 225 -4.35 -19.98 16.74
C ARG A 225 -4.38 -18.46 16.91
N ARG A 226 -3.22 -17.82 16.88
CA ARG A 226 -3.11 -16.37 17.07
C ARG A 226 -3.85 -15.54 16.02
N LEU A 227 -3.79 -15.94 14.75
CA LEU A 227 -4.51 -15.25 13.66
C LEU A 227 -6.02 -15.42 13.80
N LEU A 228 -6.47 -16.61 14.20
CA LEU A 228 -7.88 -16.83 14.48
C LEU A 228 -8.33 -15.91 15.63
N GLU A 229 -7.51 -15.74 16.67
CA GLU A 229 -7.85 -14.94 17.85
C GLU A 229 -8.03 -13.47 17.43
N ILE A 230 -7.13 -12.98 16.57
CA ILE A 230 -7.23 -11.65 15.95
C ILE A 230 -8.54 -11.53 15.16
N LEU A 231 -8.91 -12.51 14.33
CA LEU A 231 -10.15 -12.45 13.54
C LEU A 231 -11.41 -12.47 14.40
N SER A 232 -11.45 -13.26 15.47
CA SER A 232 -12.59 -13.26 16.39
C SER A 232 -12.65 -11.97 17.20
N ALA A 233 -11.52 -11.45 17.67
CA ALA A 233 -11.45 -10.14 18.33
C ALA A 233 -11.90 -9.01 17.39
N ALA A 234 -11.67 -9.17 16.08
CA ALA A 234 -12.17 -8.30 15.03
C ALA A 234 -13.68 -8.45 14.75
N GLY A 235 -14.36 -9.41 15.39
CA GLY A 235 -15.81 -9.61 15.29
C GLY A 235 -16.27 -10.52 14.15
N LEU A 236 -15.37 -11.29 13.53
CA LEU A 236 -15.77 -12.29 12.53
C LEU A 236 -16.46 -13.48 13.19
N SER A 237 -17.47 -14.04 12.53
CA SER A 237 -18.16 -15.24 12.99
C SER A 237 -17.27 -16.49 12.90
N ALA A 238 -17.58 -17.53 13.67
CA ALA A 238 -16.84 -18.80 13.59
C ALA A 238 -16.88 -19.42 12.18
N GLY A 239 -18.04 -19.32 11.49
CA GLY A 239 -18.19 -19.76 10.10
C GLY A 239 -17.31 -18.96 9.13
N ASP A 240 -17.26 -17.64 9.30
CA ASP A 240 -16.39 -16.75 8.53
C ASP A 240 -14.90 -17.09 8.71
N ILE A 241 -14.49 -17.35 9.95
CA ILE A 241 -13.12 -17.71 10.29
C ILE A 241 -12.78 -19.07 9.66
N LYS A 242 -13.65 -20.08 9.82
CA LYS A 242 -13.48 -21.42 9.24
C LYS A 242 -13.27 -21.37 7.73
N ALA A 243 -14.08 -20.58 7.02
CA ALA A 243 -13.97 -20.43 5.56
C ALA A 243 -12.62 -19.82 5.11
N ARG A 244 -11.99 -19.03 5.98
CA ARG A 244 -10.74 -18.31 5.71
C ARG A 244 -9.49 -19.04 6.17
N CYS A 245 -9.60 -20.02 7.09
CA CYS A 245 -8.45 -20.75 7.65
C CYS A 245 -7.47 -21.26 6.59
N LYS A 246 -7.96 -21.79 5.46
CA LYS A 246 -7.10 -22.34 4.40
C LYS A 246 -6.17 -21.30 3.74
N TYR A 247 -6.50 -20.01 3.84
CA TYR A 247 -5.72 -18.93 3.24
C TYR A 247 -4.83 -18.21 4.24
N LEU A 248 -5.11 -18.35 5.54
CA LEU A 248 -4.28 -17.73 6.57
C LEU A 248 -2.91 -18.42 6.62
N PRO A 249 -1.81 -17.67 6.82
CA PRO A 249 -0.51 -18.26 7.08
C PRO A 249 -0.49 -18.96 8.44
N LEU A 250 0.57 -19.72 8.71
CA LEU A 250 0.87 -20.24 10.04
C LEU A 250 1.41 -19.10 10.90
N TRP A 251 1.13 -19.12 12.21
CA TRP A 251 1.61 -18.05 13.09
C TRP A 251 3.15 -17.99 13.12
N HIS A 252 3.83 -19.15 13.11
CA HIS A 252 5.29 -19.17 13.09
C HIS A 252 5.88 -18.54 11.82
N GLU A 253 5.17 -18.56 10.69
CA GLU A 253 5.63 -17.86 9.47
C GLU A 253 5.61 -16.35 9.71
N VAL A 254 4.53 -15.83 10.30
CA VAL A 254 4.41 -14.41 10.68
C VAL A 254 5.51 -14.04 11.68
N ALA A 255 5.67 -14.83 12.75
CA ALA A 255 6.65 -14.58 13.79
C ALA A 255 8.09 -14.71 13.27
N SER A 256 8.37 -15.58 12.31
CA SER A 256 9.69 -15.66 11.68
C SER A 256 10.04 -14.41 10.86
N LEU A 257 9.03 -13.75 10.28
CA LEU A 257 9.22 -12.55 9.45
C LEU A 257 9.29 -11.27 10.27
N TYR A 258 8.47 -11.18 11.33
CA TYR A 258 8.26 -9.92 12.04
C TYR A 258 8.48 -10.03 13.55
N GLY A 259 8.64 -11.22 14.12
CA GLY A 259 8.75 -11.46 15.56
C GLY A 259 7.40 -11.73 16.24
N GLU A 260 7.47 -12.14 17.52
CA GLU A 260 6.31 -12.44 18.36
C GLU A 260 5.70 -11.18 19.01
N GLU A 261 6.43 -10.08 19.02
CA GLU A 261 6.07 -8.82 19.67
C GLU A 261 6.23 -7.64 18.69
N PRO A 262 5.44 -6.56 18.85
CA PRO A 262 5.58 -5.39 18.00
C PRO A 262 6.92 -4.69 18.26
N ILE A 263 7.48 -4.12 17.20
CA ILE A 263 8.65 -3.27 17.27
C ILE A 263 8.22 -1.81 17.14
N ILE A 264 8.49 -1.06 18.21
CA ILE A 264 8.15 0.35 18.31
C ILE A 264 9.40 1.10 18.78
N LEU A 265 10.00 1.89 17.89
CA LEU A 265 11.22 2.65 18.17
C LEU A 265 10.86 4.08 18.58
N GLY A 266 11.68 4.74 19.41
CA GLY A 266 11.43 6.13 19.80
C GLY A 266 10.55 6.32 21.04
N LEU A 267 10.13 5.24 21.70
CA LEU A 267 9.31 5.30 22.93
C LEU A 267 10.03 6.03 24.07
N GLU A 268 11.36 6.03 24.07
CA GLU A 268 12.20 6.78 24.99
C GLU A 268 11.98 8.31 24.88
N THR A 269 11.54 8.81 23.72
CA THR A 269 11.28 10.25 23.49
C THR A 269 9.93 10.71 24.04
N CYS A 270 9.05 9.77 24.44
CA CYS A 270 7.70 10.10 24.89
C CYS A 270 7.67 10.95 26.17
N ALA A 271 8.58 10.69 27.12
CA ALA A 271 8.65 11.46 28.36
C ALA A 271 9.12 12.90 28.12
N GLU A 272 10.04 13.10 27.19
CA GLU A 272 10.46 14.43 26.74
C GLU A 272 9.29 15.17 26.07
N TYR A 273 8.61 14.53 25.12
CA TYR A 273 7.46 15.11 24.45
C TYR A 273 6.37 15.59 25.41
N ARG A 274 5.96 14.75 26.36
CA ARG A 274 4.92 15.11 27.34
C ARG A 274 5.32 16.31 28.20
N ARG A 275 6.62 16.55 28.42
CA ARG A 275 7.13 17.72 29.15
C ARG A 275 7.16 18.97 28.29
N SER A 276 7.45 18.84 27.00
CA SER A 276 7.64 19.99 26.09
C SER A 276 6.33 20.47 25.44
N VAL A 277 5.33 19.59 25.32
CA VAL A 277 4.13 19.87 24.55
C VAL A 277 3.19 20.85 25.26
N ASN A 278 2.77 21.91 24.56
CA ASN A 278 1.77 22.83 25.10
C ASN A 278 0.36 22.22 25.00
N THR A 279 -0.12 21.61 26.09
CA THR A 279 -1.47 21.02 26.19
C THR A 279 -2.60 22.04 26.20
N ASN A 280 -2.29 23.34 26.39
CA ASN A 280 -3.29 24.41 26.36
C ASN A 280 -3.64 24.82 24.92
N ASP A 281 -2.77 24.56 23.94
CA ASP A 281 -3.05 24.82 22.53
C ASP A 281 -4.20 23.90 22.05
N PRO A 282 -5.34 24.46 21.59
CA PRO A 282 -6.46 23.68 21.09
C PRO A 282 -6.11 22.69 19.97
N ARG A 283 -5.06 22.99 19.19
CA ARG A 283 -4.55 22.14 18.10
C ARG A 283 -3.84 20.90 18.65
N THR A 284 -3.12 21.06 19.76
CA THR A 284 -2.48 19.97 20.51
C THR A 284 -3.50 19.11 21.24
N LYS A 285 -4.56 19.71 21.80
CA LYS A 285 -5.64 18.96 22.49
C LYS A 285 -6.22 17.84 21.62
N ARG A 286 -6.17 17.99 20.29
CA ARG A 286 -6.52 16.94 19.34
C ARG A 286 -5.48 15.83 19.38
N LEU A 287 -5.88 14.69 19.95
CA LEU A 287 -5.04 13.51 20.11
C LEU A 287 -3.70 13.83 20.81
N ASN A 288 -3.69 14.77 21.75
CA ASN A 288 -2.49 15.21 22.47
C ASN A 288 -1.27 15.37 21.52
N GLY A 289 -1.49 15.97 20.35
CA GLY A 289 -0.51 16.23 19.30
C GLY A 289 0.00 14.99 18.53
N LEU A 290 -0.54 13.79 18.75
CA LEU A 290 -0.21 12.61 17.93
C LEU A 290 -0.59 12.85 16.46
N ARG A 291 0.38 12.71 15.55
CA ARG A 291 0.21 12.92 14.11
C ARG A 291 0.93 11.83 13.32
N ILE A 292 0.44 11.50 12.13
CA ILE A 292 0.97 10.41 11.32
C ILE A 292 1.86 10.94 10.20
N ALA A 293 3.02 10.30 10.05
CA ALA A 293 3.93 10.48 8.94
C ALA A 293 4.28 9.12 8.33
N GLY A 294 4.70 9.11 7.07
CA GLY A 294 5.17 7.92 6.36
C GLY A 294 5.02 8.07 4.86
N LEU A 295 5.83 7.34 4.10
CA LEU A 295 5.78 7.35 2.64
C LEU A 295 4.40 6.92 2.09
N TYR A 296 4.14 7.18 0.81
CA TYR A 296 3.03 6.55 0.10
C TYR A 296 3.05 5.04 0.28
N ASN A 297 1.89 4.37 0.24
CA ASN A 297 1.78 2.91 0.40
C ASN A 297 2.30 2.29 1.72
N SER A 298 2.66 3.08 2.73
CA SER A 298 3.12 2.57 4.03
C SER A 298 2.00 2.20 5.01
N GLY A 299 0.75 2.57 4.72
CA GLY A 299 -0.40 2.26 5.59
C GLY A 299 -0.87 3.41 6.49
N THR A 300 -0.40 4.64 6.28
CA THR A 300 -0.79 5.84 7.04
C THR A 300 -2.30 5.97 7.28
N ASN A 301 -3.13 5.71 6.27
CA ASN A 301 -4.58 5.79 6.41
C ASN A 301 -5.19 4.66 7.26
N ALA A 302 -4.58 3.47 7.26
CA ALA A 302 -5.06 2.35 8.07
C ALA A 302 -4.74 2.60 9.55
N LEU A 303 -3.52 3.05 9.86
CA LEU A 303 -3.11 3.45 11.19
C LEU A 303 -3.99 4.60 11.72
N TRP A 304 -4.24 5.62 10.89
CA TRP A 304 -5.13 6.73 11.25
C TRP A 304 -6.49 6.25 11.73
N LYS A 305 -7.20 5.52 10.86
CA LYS A 305 -8.53 5.02 11.15
C LYS A 305 -8.54 4.14 12.40
N THR A 306 -7.49 3.33 12.58
CA THR A 306 -7.31 2.49 13.77
C THR A 306 -7.21 3.34 15.04
N ILE A 307 -6.46 4.44 15.03
CA ILE A 307 -6.36 5.35 16.19
C ILE A 307 -7.73 5.97 16.50
N VAL A 308 -8.39 6.62 15.53
CA VAL A 308 -9.71 7.28 15.76
C VAL A 308 -10.73 6.32 16.31
N MET A 309 -10.77 5.10 15.77
CA MET A 309 -11.77 4.13 16.17
C MET A 309 -11.61 3.69 17.63
N ASN A 310 -10.45 3.89 18.24
CA ASN A 310 -10.05 3.21 19.46
C ASN A 310 -9.50 4.13 20.56
N VAL A 311 -9.51 5.44 20.39
CA VAL A 311 -9.25 6.39 21.48
C VAL A 311 -10.56 6.88 22.10
N GLU A 312 -10.53 7.26 23.38
CA GLU A 312 -11.69 7.95 23.98
C GLU A 312 -11.90 9.33 23.34
N GLY A 313 -13.12 9.87 23.43
CA GLY A 313 -13.46 11.15 22.80
C GLY A 313 -13.59 11.11 21.27
N ARG A 314 -13.55 9.93 20.64
CA ARG A 314 -13.59 9.75 19.18
C ARG A 314 -14.66 10.55 18.43
N LYS A 315 -15.83 10.82 19.02
CA LYS A 315 -16.91 11.58 18.36
C LYS A 315 -16.48 13.01 18.03
N SER A 316 -15.71 13.65 18.91
CA SER A 316 -15.12 14.97 18.64
C SER A 316 -14.08 14.87 17.53
N ILE A 317 -13.30 13.78 17.50
CA ILE A 317 -12.28 13.51 16.47
C ILE A 317 -12.90 13.07 15.13
N GLU A 318 -14.14 12.62 15.05
CA GLU A 318 -14.79 12.31 13.78
C GLU A 318 -15.44 13.55 13.16
N ASN A 319 -16.04 14.41 14.00
CA ASN A 319 -16.79 15.59 13.55
C ASN A 319 -15.90 16.78 13.19
N ASP A 320 -14.75 16.93 13.83
CA ASP A 320 -13.85 18.08 13.61
C ASP A 320 -13.07 18.01 12.28
N TRP A 321 -13.21 16.92 11.52
CA TRP A 321 -12.30 16.63 10.42
C TRP A 321 -13.03 16.61 9.07
N GLY A 322 -12.86 17.71 8.35
CA GLY A 322 -12.65 17.62 6.91
C GLY A 322 -11.35 16.88 6.59
N ASP A 323 -11.21 16.39 5.35
CA ASP A 323 -9.93 15.93 4.80
C ASP A 323 -8.92 17.08 5.00
N PRO A 324 -7.83 16.90 5.80
CA PRO A 324 -6.87 15.82 5.56
C PRO A 324 -6.37 15.02 6.80
N GLY A 325 -7.23 14.69 7.78
CA GLY A 325 -6.86 13.81 8.93
C GLY A 325 -5.64 14.29 9.75
N PRO A 326 -5.08 13.49 10.69
CA PRO A 326 -4.01 13.91 11.60
C PRO A 326 -2.66 13.74 10.93
N SER A 327 -2.52 14.28 9.73
CA SER A 327 -1.22 14.35 9.09
C SER A 327 -0.29 15.21 9.95
N VAL A 328 1.01 14.93 9.96
CA VAL A 328 1.96 15.91 10.50
C VAL A 328 1.76 17.28 9.82
N PRO A 329 2.05 18.41 10.49
CA PRO A 329 1.72 19.74 9.98
C PRO A 329 2.38 20.10 8.65
N TRP A 330 3.46 19.43 8.30
CA TRP A 330 4.17 19.57 7.03
C TRP A 330 3.74 18.55 5.97
N GLY A 331 2.68 17.79 6.20
CA GLY A 331 2.16 16.77 5.28
C GLY A 331 2.71 15.38 5.57
N LYS A 332 1.81 14.38 5.67
CA LYS A 332 2.16 13.00 6.08
C LYS A 332 3.16 12.28 5.19
N HIS A 333 3.28 12.67 3.92
CA HIS A 333 4.18 12.05 2.94
C HIS A 333 5.45 12.86 2.71
N MET A 334 5.68 13.90 3.51
CA MET A 334 6.78 14.82 3.31
C MET A 334 7.91 14.55 4.30
N PRO A 335 9.17 14.62 3.83
CA PRO A 335 10.33 14.50 4.70
C PRO A 335 10.33 15.56 5.83
N PRO A 336 10.92 15.26 7.00
CA PRO A 336 10.89 16.15 8.15
C PRO A 336 11.73 17.42 7.95
N ARG A 337 12.65 17.47 6.96
CA ARG A 337 13.33 18.72 6.58
C ARG A 337 12.36 19.85 6.20
N TYR A 338 11.14 19.52 5.77
CA TYR A 338 10.11 20.51 5.43
C TYR A 338 9.21 20.92 6.60
N ARG A 339 9.50 20.44 7.83
CA ARG A 339 8.72 20.69 9.04
C ARG A 339 8.34 22.14 9.28
N PHE A 340 9.23 23.07 8.95
CA PHE A 340 9.03 24.51 9.18
C PHE A 340 8.75 25.31 7.90
N SER A 341 9.06 24.76 6.73
CA SER A 341 8.84 25.42 5.43
C SER A 341 7.48 25.12 4.83
N ASN A 342 6.85 23.99 5.18
CA ASN A 342 5.53 23.62 4.74
C ASN A 342 4.54 23.60 5.91
N ARG A 343 3.54 24.48 5.88
CA ARG A 343 2.45 24.54 6.87
C ARG A 343 1.15 24.06 6.24
N PHE A 344 1.11 22.77 5.92
CA PHE A 344 -0.06 22.10 5.36
C PHE A 344 -1.27 22.18 6.30
N LEU A 345 -1.01 22.08 7.60
CA LEU A 345 -2.01 22.28 8.66
C LEU A 345 -1.65 23.51 9.48
N PRO A 346 -2.64 24.16 10.11
CA PRO A 346 -2.41 25.29 11.00
C PRO A 346 -1.75 24.88 12.33
N ASP A 347 -1.57 23.58 12.58
CA ASP A 347 -0.94 23.01 13.77
C ASP A 347 0.51 23.50 13.94
N ASP A 348 0.92 23.78 15.18
CA ASP A 348 2.30 24.12 15.47
C ASP A 348 3.20 22.87 15.32
N PRO A 349 4.19 22.88 14.41
CA PRO A 349 5.10 21.75 14.23
C PRO A 349 5.87 21.37 15.50
N LEU A 350 5.99 22.25 16.49
CA LEU A 350 6.63 21.98 17.78
C LEU A 350 5.75 21.18 18.76
N ASN A 351 4.42 21.23 18.59
CA ASN A 351 3.46 20.60 19.48
C ASN A 351 2.86 19.30 18.93
N VAL A 352 3.65 18.54 18.17
CA VAL A 352 3.22 17.26 17.60
C VAL A 352 4.20 16.13 17.92
N MET A 353 3.65 14.93 18.12
CA MET A 353 4.38 13.65 18.20
C MET A 353 4.17 12.88 16.90
N PRO A 354 5.14 12.89 15.97
CA PRO A 354 5.04 12.11 14.75
C PRO A 354 5.13 10.62 15.03
N VAL A 355 4.13 9.88 14.57
CA VAL A 355 4.13 8.42 14.43
C VAL A 355 4.50 8.11 13.00
N VAL A 356 5.75 7.73 12.79
CA VAL A 356 6.34 7.41 11.49
C VAL A 356 6.05 5.94 11.19
N ILE A 357 5.13 5.69 10.26
CA ILE A 357 4.83 4.32 9.83
C ILE A 357 5.85 3.84 8.80
N VAL A 358 6.51 2.73 9.11
CA VAL A 358 7.49 2.07 8.24
C VAL A 358 6.89 0.77 7.76
N ARG A 359 7.03 0.47 6.48
CA ARG A 359 6.60 -0.81 5.92
C ARG A 359 7.81 -1.58 5.46
N ASP A 360 7.75 -2.91 5.49
CA ASP A 360 8.79 -3.78 4.93
C ASP A 360 9.22 -3.23 3.55
N PRO A 361 10.51 -2.86 3.38
CA PRO A 361 10.96 -2.10 2.22
C PRO A 361 10.70 -2.83 0.90
N TYR A 362 10.85 -4.16 0.87
CA TYR A 362 10.62 -4.96 -0.32
C TYR A 362 9.13 -5.00 -0.69
N ARG A 363 8.26 -5.12 0.32
CA ARG A 363 6.81 -5.05 0.11
C ARG A 363 6.32 -3.66 -0.25
N TRP A 364 7.02 -2.62 0.24
CA TRP A 364 6.76 -1.23 -0.10
C TRP A 364 7.13 -0.95 -1.55
N LEU A 365 8.31 -1.38 -2.01
CA LEU A 365 8.76 -1.29 -3.40
C LEU A 365 7.73 -1.90 -4.37
N ALA A 366 7.29 -3.14 -4.09
CA ALA A 366 6.25 -3.80 -4.88
C ALA A 366 4.91 -3.04 -4.89
N ALA A 367 4.60 -2.31 -3.81
CA ALA A 367 3.40 -1.48 -3.76
C ALA A 367 3.55 -0.18 -4.57
N MET A 368 4.74 0.42 -4.60
CA MET A 368 5.03 1.59 -5.43
C MET A 368 4.90 1.25 -6.93
N CYS A 369 5.32 0.04 -7.34
CA CYS A 369 5.07 -0.46 -8.69
C CYS A 369 3.58 -0.53 -9.06
N LYS A 370 2.70 -0.77 -8.09
CA LYS A 370 1.25 -0.80 -8.34
C LYS A 370 0.64 0.60 -8.37
N ALA A 371 1.09 1.48 -7.49
CA ALA A 371 0.55 2.82 -7.33
C ALA A 371 1.68 3.79 -6.93
N PRO A 372 2.27 4.51 -7.89
CA PRO A 372 3.44 5.37 -7.62
C PRO A 372 3.08 6.68 -6.91
N TYR A 373 1.79 7.09 -6.95
CA TYR A 373 1.32 8.37 -6.42
C TYR A 373 2.11 9.54 -7.01
N ASP A 374 2.71 10.38 -6.16
CA ASP A 374 3.48 11.54 -6.61
C ASP A 374 4.97 11.23 -6.82
N ALA A 375 5.39 9.99 -6.57
CA ALA A 375 6.71 9.53 -7.01
C ALA A 375 6.65 9.23 -8.51
N ARG A 376 7.64 9.71 -9.26
CA ARG A 376 7.77 9.52 -10.70
C ARG A 376 9.16 9.00 -11.01
N TRP A 377 9.25 7.92 -11.77
CA TRP A 377 10.51 7.41 -12.30
C TRP A 377 10.23 6.71 -13.63
N GLN A 378 11.28 6.51 -14.41
CA GLN A 378 11.18 5.72 -15.63
C GLN A 378 11.00 4.26 -15.24
N ARG A 379 9.86 3.68 -15.61
CA ARG A 379 9.48 2.31 -15.27
C ARG A 379 9.68 1.41 -16.46
N SER A 380 10.35 0.29 -16.25
CA SER A 380 10.33 -0.79 -17.23
C SER A 380 8.99 -1.53 -17.16
N PRO A 381 8.38 -1.86 -18.32
CA PRO A 381 7.14 -2.65 -18.34
C PRO A 381 7.37 -4.10 -17.89
N TYR A 382 8.62 -4.58 -17.89
CA TYR A 382 8.98 -5.96 -17.57
C TYR A 382 9.69 -6.11 -16.22
N HIS A 383 10.14 -5.00 -15.64
CA HIS A 383 10.97 -4.98 -14.45
C HIS A 383 10.55 -3.81 -13.55
N CYS A 384 10.10 -4.11 -12.35
CA CYS A 384 9.76 -3.11 -11.34
C CYS A 384 9.93 -3.76 -9.97
N PRO A 385 10.71 -3.19 -9.05
CA PRO A 385 11.03 -1.77 -8.88
C PRO A 385 12.22 -1.20 -9.67
N ASN A 386 12.89 -2.01 -10.50
CA ASN A 386 13.97 -1.57 -11.38
C ASN A 386 15.02 -0.70 -10.65
N LEU A 387 15.56 -1.23 -9.55
CA LEU A 387 16.60 -0.58 -8.76
C LEU A 387 17.96 -0.65 -9.46
N ALA A 388 18.21 -1.76 -10.15
CA ALA A 388 19.36 -1.94 -11.01
C ALA A 388 18.94 -2.08 -12.48
N ILE A 389 19.82 -1.72 -13.40
CA ILE A 389 19.56 -1.83 -14.84
C ILE A 389 19.85 -3.26 -15.29
N ALA A 390 18.81 -3.96 -15.72
CA ALA A 390 18.91 -5.29 -16.33
C ALA A 390 19.41 -5.20 -17.78
N ASP A 391 19.97 -6.29 -18.32
CA ASP A 391 20.50 -6.30 -19.69
C ASP A 391 19.44 -5.95 -20.75
N LYS A 392 18.21 -6.47 -20.59
CA LYS A 392 17.08 -6.10 -21.46
C LYS A 392 16.72 -4.62 -21.39
N GLU A 393 16.96 -3.98 -20.26
CA GLU A 393 16.71 -2.54 -20.10
C GLU A 393 17.80 -1.71 -20.79
N LYS A 394 19.04 -2.22 -20.87
CA LYS A 394 20.10 -1.60 -21.68
C LYS A 394 19.78 -1.66 -23.18
N GLU A 395 19.10 -2.70 -23.63
CA GLU A 395 18.64 -2.77 -25.03
C GLU A 395 17.54 -1.73 -25.32
N ILE A 396 16.59 -1.57 -24.39
CA ILE A 396 15.43 -0.69 -24.56
C ILE A 396 15.78 0.79 -24.37
N PHE A 397 16.58 1.09 -23.34
CA PHE A 397 16.91 2.46 -22.93
C PHE A 397 18.31 2.90 -23.39
N GLY A 398 18.96 2.10 -24.25
CA GLY A 398 20.33 2.31 -24.69
C GLY A 398 21.36 1.97 -23.60
N ASN A 399 22.63 2.32 -23.82
CA ASN A 399 23.73 2.13 -22.85
C ASN A 399 23.58 3.04 -21.59
N PHE A 400 22.39 3.08 -21.00
CA PHE A 400 22.10 3.74 -19.75
C PHE A 400 22.88 3.01 -18.65
N THR A 401 23.73 3.76 -17.94
CA THR A 401 24.54 3.24 -16.83
C THR A 401 24.08 3.75 -15.48
N LYS A 402 23.09 4.66 -15.46
CA LYS A 402 22.61 5.32 -14.25
C LYS A 402 21.34 4.66 -13.70
N PRO A 403 21.19 4.52 -12.38
CA PRO A 403 19.94 4.02 -11.79
C PRO A 403 18.72 4.85 -12.20
N PHE A 404 17.53 4.24 -12.11
CA PHE A 404 16.28 4.89 -12.50
C PHE A 404 15.86 5.93 -11.45
N GLN A 405 16.34 7.16 -11.66
CA GLN A 405 16.09 8.30 -10.77
C GLN A 405 14.59 8.48 -10.48
N VAL A 406 14.28 8.67 -9.20
CA VAL A 406 12.94 8.92 -8.69
C VAL A 406 12.80 10.39 -8.33
N ALA A 407 11.82 11.07 -8.92
CA ALA A 407 11.36 12.38 -8.51
C ALA A 407 10.14 12.23 -7.58
N LEU A 408 10.23 12.69 -6.34
CA LEU A 408 9.09 12.84 -5.45
C LEU A 408 8.63 14.30 -5.45
N SER A 409 7.46 14.55 -5.99
CA SER A 409 6.86 15.89 -5.96
C SER A 409 5.71 15.95 -4.97
N ALA A 410 5.44 17.10 -4.38
CA ALA A 410 4.11 17.38 -3.84
C ALA A 410 3.75 18.83 -4.07
N ARG A 411 2.46 19.07 -4.25
CA ARG A 411 1.89 20.41 -4.37
C ARG A 411 0.76 20.56 -3.38
N GLN A 412 0.94 21.48 -2.44
CA GLN A 412 -0.03 21.87 -1.44
C GLN A 412 -0.23 23.40 -1.53
N THR A 413 -1.27 23.91 -0.90
CA THR A 413 -1.58 25.35 -0.97
C THR A 413 -0.40 26.17 -0.43
N GLY A 414 0.21 26.97 -1.29
CA GLY A 414 1.37 27.81 -0.91
C GLY A 414 2.71 27.08 -0.80
N PHE A 415 2.78 25.78 -1.08
CA PHE A 415 4.02 25.02 -1.02
C PHE A 415 4.10 23.97 -2.14
N ALA A 416 5.22 23.95 -2.85
CA ALA A 416 5.52 22.90 -3.82
C ALA A 416 6.99 22.51 -3.71
N PHE A 417 7.27 21.22 -3.81
CA PHE A 417 8.64 20.71 -3.86
C PHE A 417 8.76 19.59 -4.87
N THR A 418 9.99 19.33 -5.29
CA THR A 418 10.37 18.13 -6.03
C THR A 418 11.78 17.74 -5.60
N ASP A 419 11.89 16.57 -5.00
CA ASP A 419 13.17 15.98 -4.62
C ASP A 419 13.53 14.84 -5.56
N TYR A 420 14.82 14.65 -5.79
CA TYR A 420 15.36 13.60 -6.64
C TYR A 420 16.15 12.60 -5.80
N TYR A 421 15.96 11.32 -6.09
CA TYR A 421 16.61 10.19 -5.43
C TYR A 421 17.13 9.24 -6.52
N ASP A 422 18.25 8.57 -6.29
CA ASP A 422 18.84 7.70 -7.32
C ASP A 422 17.93 6.52 -7.69
N THR A 423 17.23 5.94 -6.70
CA THR A 423 16.25 4.87 -6.89
C THR A 423 15.09 4.95 -5.92
N LEU A 424 14.12 4.03 -6.02
CA LEU A 424 13.09 3.88 -4.99
C LEU A 424 13.68 3.42 -3.65
N ALA A 425 14.78 2.66 -3.65
CA ALA A 425 15.44 2.24 -2.41
C ALA A 425 16.11 3.43 -1.70
N ASP A 426 16.68 4.38 -2.46
CA ASP A 426 17.16 5.66 -1.95
C ASP A 426 16.05 6.48 -1.32
N LEU A 427 14.93 6.65 -2.02
CA LEU A 427 13.77 7.37 -1.48
C LEU A 427 13.30 6.77 -0.16
N TRP A 428 13.21 5.44 -0.08
CA TRP A 428 12.84 4.77 1.17
C TRP A 428 13.86 5.03 2.28
N SER A 429 15.15 4.89 2.00
CA SER A 429 16.21 5.00 2.99
C SER A 429 16.34 6.43 3.51
N THR A 430 16.49 7.39 2.61
CA THR A 430 16.67 8.81 2.95
C THR A 430 15.49 9.36 3.74
N PHE A 431 14.25 9.04 3.33
CA PHE A 431 13.06 9.52 4.05
C PHE A 431 13.05 9.08 5.52
N HIS A 432 13.36 7.81 5.80
CA HIS A 432 13.34 7.31 7.17
C HIS A 432 14.58 7.75 7.95
N GLU A 433 15.75 7.81 7.30
CA GLU A 433 16.99 8.32 7.89
C GLU A 433 16.84 9.76 8.39
N GLU A 434 16.16 10.63 7.63
CA GLU A 434 15.86 11.99 8.08
C GLU A 434 14.99 12.03 9.34
N TYR A 435 14.05 11.08 9.49
CA TYR A 435 13.34 10.94 10.75
C TYR A 435 14.27 10.37 11.82
N ILE A 436 15.09 9.36 11.55
CA ILE A 436 16.03 8.78 12.53
C ILE A 436 17.01 9.83 13.05
N ASN A 437 17.43 10.77 12.22
CA ASN A 437 18.37 11.84 12.58
C ASN A 437 17.68 13.12 13.07
N ALA A 438 16.35 13.14 13.14
CA ALA A 438 15.61 14.29 13.62
C ALA A 438 15.91 14.59 15.10
N THR A 439 15.97 15.86 15.45
CA THR A 439 16.22 16.32 16.83
C THR A 439 14.96 16.43 17.68
N PHE A 440 13.79 16.08 17.13
CA PHE A 440 12.51 16.17 17.82
C PHE A 440 11.93 14.79 18.18
N PRO A 441 11.10 14.69 19.24
CA PRO A 441 10.46 13.43 19.63
C PRO A 441 9.61 12.82 18.52
N ARG A 442 9.70 11.49 18.36
CA ARG A 442 9.02 10.73 17.31
C ARG A 442 8.95 9.26 17.69
N VAL A 443 8.00 8.53 17.12
CA VAL A 443 7.88 7.09 17.29
C VAL A 443 7.79 6.41 15.93
N PHE A 444 8.55 5.35 15.72
CA PHE A 444 8.42 4.50 14.53
C PHE A 444 7.55 3.27 14.84
N VAL A 445 6.68 2.93 13.90
CA VAL A 445 5.82 1.75 13.99
C VAL A 445 5.85 0.99 12.67
N ARG A 446 6.01 -0.32 12.71
CA ARG A 446 5.89 -1.14 11.51
C ARG A 446 4.44 -1.28 11.08
N PHE A 447 4.18 -1.17 9.78
CA PHE A 447 2.86 -1.40 9.20
C PHE A 447 2.34 -2.78 9.55
N GLU A 448 3.19 -3.78 9.52
CA GLU A 448 2.90 -5.17 9.84
C GLU A 448 2.43 -5.33 11.31
N ASP A 449 3.03 -4.59 12.25
CA ASP A 449 2.59 -4.58 13.65
C ASP A 449 1.22 -3.94 13.84
N THR A 450 0.86 -2.97 12.99
CA THR A 450 -0.51 -2.41 12.99
C THR A 450 -1.57 -3.42 12.56
N ILE A 451 -1.17 -4.56 12.00
CA ILE A 451 -2.06 -5.65 11.60
C ILE A 451 -2.06 -6.75 12.68
N TYR A 452 -0.88 -7.27 13.04
CA TYR A 452 -0.76 -8.45 13.91
C TYR A 452 -0.77 -8.12 15.40
N HIS A 453 -0.36 -6.91 15.77
CA HIS A 453 -0.21 -6.45 17.16
C HIS A 453 -0.94 -5.11 17.38
N ALA A 454 -2.01 -4.86 16.61
CA ALA A 454 -2.67 -3.56 16.50
C ALA A 454 -3.05 -2.93 17.86
N GLU A 455 -3.56 -3.75 18.79
CA GLU A 455 -3.93 -3.30 20.14
C GLU A 455 -2.72 -2.90 20.98
N LYS A 456 -1.64 -3.69 20.95
CA LYS A 456 -0.39 -3.38 21.67
C LYS A 456 0.27 -2.12 21.11
N VAL A 457 0.30 -2.00 19.78
CA VAL A 457 0.79 -0.79 19.09
C VAL A 457 0.00 0.43 19.53
N LEU A 458 -1.33 0.36 19.45
CA LEU A 458 -2.15 1.51 19.81
C LEU A 458 -1.98 1.87 21.29
N LYS A 459 -1.96 0.88 22.18
CA LYS A 459 -1.74 1.10 23.61
C LYS A 459 -0.44 1.88 23.86
N ALA A 460 0.68 1.43 23.29
CA ALA A 460 1.97 2.11 23.42
C ALA A 460 1.94 3.55 22.89
N LEU A 461 1.32 3.76 21.73
CA LEU A 461 1.16 5.11 21.15
C LEU A 461 0.30 6.01 22.06
N THR A 462 -0.81 5.50 22.58
CA THR A 462 -1.72 6.27 23.44
C THR A 462 -1.09 6.60 24.80
N GLU A 463 -0.34 5.68 25.38
CA GLU A 463 0.46 5.91 26.59
C GLU A 463 1.56 6.94 26.35
N CYS A 464 2.22 6.90 25.19
CA CYS A 464 3.24 7.86 24.79
C CYS A 464 2.75 9.32 24.87
N VAL A 465 1.55 9.59 24.35
CA VAL A 465 0.97 10.94 24.32
C VAL A 465 -0.05 11.22 25.42
N GLY A 466 -0.30 10.26 26.33
CA GLY A 466 -1.21 10.43 27.46
C GLY A 466 -2.70 10.49 27.09
N ILE A 467 -3.13 9.72 26.09
CA ILE A 467 -4.55 9.58 25.72
C ILE A 467 -5.06 8.24 26.24
N PRO A 468 -6.27 8.16 26.80
CA PRO A 468 -6.87 6.88 27.14
C PRO A 468 -7.36 6.13 25.89
N ILE A 469 -7.07 4.83 25.83
CA ILE A 469 -7.65 3.90 24.85
C ILE A 469 -9.11 3.61 25.21
N ALA A 470 -9.96 3.47 24.21
CA ALA A 470 -11.33 3.03 24.40
C ALA A 470 -11.36 1.64 25.07
N ARG A 471 -12.33 1.42 25.97
CA ARG A 471 -12.47 0.17 26.75
C ARG A 471 -12.44 -1.12 25.92
N LYS A 472 -12.87 -1.07 24.66
CA LYS A 472 -12.85 -2.20 23.74
C LYS A 472 -12.16 -1.80 22.44
N PHE A 473 -11.05 -2.47 22.14
CA PHE A 473 -10.37 -2.34 20.87
C PHE A 473 -11.24 -2.87 19.71
N ARG A 474 -11.20 -2.16 18.58
CA ARG A 474 -11.96 -2.41 17.36
C ARG A 474 -10.99 -2.45 16.18
N TYR A 475 -11.00 -3.57 15.48
CA TYR A 475 -10.21 -3.73 14.26
C TYR A 475 -10.88 -3.01 13.08
N LEU A 476 -10.07 -2.39 12.23
CA LEU A 476 -10.53 -1.80 10.98
C LEU A 476 -10.68 -2.90 9.93
N LEU A 477 -11.86 -3.49 9.80
CA LEU A 477 -12.13 -4.56 8.83
C LEU A 477 -12.18 -4.07 7.37
N GLU A 478 -12.73 -2.89 7.16
CA GLU A 478 -12.96 -2.32 5.84
C GLU A 478 -11.68 -1.77 5.21
N LYS A 479 -11.73 -1.57 3.88
CA LYS A 479 -10.65 -0.93 3.14
C LYS A 479 -10.40 0.50 3.68
N PRO A 480 -9.14 0.87 3.95
CA PRO A 480 -8.82 2.19 4.51
C PRO A 480 -9.04 3.34 3.51
N LYS A 481 -9.11 3.06 2.20
CA LYS A 481 -9.36 4.06 1.13
C LYS A 481 -10.47 3.57 0.20
N LYS A 482 -11.24 4.51 -0.36
CA LYS A 482 -12.29 4.24 -1.38
C LYS A 482 -11.74 4.10 -2.80
N HIS A 483 -10.56 4.63 -3.07
CA HIS A 483 -9.91 4.62 -4.38
C HIS A 483 -8.66 3.74 -4.37
N GLY A 484 -8.26 3.32 -5.57
CA GLY A 484 -7.24 2.28 -5.76
C GLY A 484 -7.75 0.89 -5.40
N ASN A 485 -6.83 -0.08 -5.35
CA ASN A 485 -7.11 -1.45 -4.95
C ASN A 485 -6.45 -1.79 -3.60
N PRO A 486 -6.86 -1.14 -2.49
CA PRO A 486 -6.34 -1.44 -1.16
C PRO A 486 -6.88 -2.80 -0.67
N SER A 487 -6.07 -3.47 0.14
CA SER A 487 -6.47 -4.69 0.85
C SER A 487 -7.41 -4.33 2.01
N ASP A 488 -8.43 -5.17 2.22
CA ASP A 488 -9.14 -5.20 3.51
C ASP A 488 -8.28 -5.89 4.58
N PHE A 489 -8.77 -5.93 5.82
CA PHE A 489 -8.01 -6.47 6.95
C PHE A 489 -7.60 -7.93 6.77
N VAL A 490 -8.53 -8.79 6.35
CA VAL A 490 -8.27 -10.23 6.16
C VAL A 490 -7.27 -10.44 5.02
N THR A 491 -7.45 -9.73 3.91
CA THR A 491 -6.53 -9.77 2.78
C THR A 491 -5.14 -9.31 3.20
N ALA A 492 -5.04 -8.31 4.08
CA ALA A 492 -3.77 -7.87 4.63
C ALA A 492 -3.12 -8.96 5.49
N LEU A 493 -3.86 -9.59 6.42
CA LEU A 493 -3.36 -10.71 7.24
C LEU A 493 -2.74 -11.83 6.40
N VAL A 494 -3.43 -12.21 5.31
CA VAL A 494 -2.95 -13.24 4.36
C VAL A 494 -1.72 -12.76 3.59
N LYS A 495 -1.82 -11.56 3.01
CA LYS A 495 -0.79 -11.03 2.11
C LYS A 495 0.54 -10.80 2.81
N TYR A 496 0.52 -10.33 4.05
CA TYR A 496 1.73 -9.93 4.77
C TYR A 496 2.34 -11.07 5.56
N GLY A 497 1.59 -12.10 5.93
CA GLY A 497 2.04 -13.07 6.92
C GLY A 497 2.85 -14.26 6.41
N SER A 498 3.29 -14.22 5.15
CA SER A 498 4.23 -15.19 4.57
C SER A 498 5.33 -14.48 3.80
N SER A 499 6.41 -15.16 3.43
CA SER A 499 7.45 -14.57 2.57
C SER A 499 6.96 -14.40 1.11
N GLN A 500 5.83 -15.02 0.77
CA GLN A 500 5.33 -15.06 -0.59
C GLN A 500 5.04 -13.64 -1.13
N GLY A 501 5.62 -13.36 -2.30
CA GLY A 501 5.47 -12.08 -2.98
C GLY A 501 6.15 -10.90 -2.28
N ARG A 502 6.98 -11.14 -1.24
CA ARG A 502 7.83 -10.10 -0.62
C ARG A 502 8.78 -9.47 -1.63
N PHE A 503 9.35 -10.30 -2.49
CA PHE A 503 10.36 -9.95 -3.50
C PHE A 503 9.79 -9.93 -4.93
N ARG A 504 8.48 -9.81 -5.08
CA ARG A 504 7.82 -9.93 -6.39
C ARG A 504 8.32 -8.85 -7.35
N GLY A 505 8.80 -9.29 -8.52
CA GLY A 505 9.20 -8.42 -9.63
C GLY A 505 10.65 -7.92 -9.55
N MET A 506 11.37 -8.29 -8.49
CA MET A 506 12.79 -7.95 -8.31
C MET A 506 13.68 -8.99 -8.98
N LEU A 507 14.75 -8.51 -9.62
CA LEU A 507 15.84 -9.34 -10.12
C LEU A 507 16.94 -9.52 -9.06
N VAL A 508 17.97 -10.32 -9.37
CA VAL A 508 19.12 -10.51 -8.46
C VAL A 508 19.84 -9.20 -8.23
N GLU A 509 20.02 -8.43 -9.31
CA GLU A 509 20.70 -7.14 -9.30
C GLU A 509 19.94 -6.13 -8.44
N ASP A 510 18.59 -6.18 -8.45
CA ASP A 510 17.75 -5.39 -7.55
C ASP A 510 17.99 -5.77 -6.07
N HIS A 511 18.14 -7.06 -5.78
CA HIS A 511 18.42 -7.52 -4.42
C HIS A 511 19.79 -7.08 -3.94
N GLU A 512 20.82 -7.22 -4.78
CA GLU A 512 22.18 -6.77 -4.46
C GLU A 512 22.24 -5.24 -4.29
N TYR A 513 21.53 -4.48 -5.14
CA TYR A 513 21.42 -3.04 -4.99
C TYR A 513 20.70 -2.66 -3.69
N ALA A 514 19.54 -3.27 -3.42
CA ALA A 514 18.77 -3.04 -2.20
C ALA A 514 19.57 -3.37 -0.92
N GLN A 515 20.38 -4.43 -0.94
CA GLN A 515 21.26 -4.80 0.18
C GLN A 515 22.29 -3.73 0.49
N LYS A 516 22.87 -3.09 -0.54
CA LYS A 516 23.83 -2.00 -0.36
C LYS A 516 23.15 -0.71 0.08
N ARG A 517 21.89 -0.50 -0.32
CA ARG A 517 21.23 0.78 -0.13
C ARG A 517 20.41 0.90 1.15
N PHE A 518 19.73 -0.15 1.57
CA PHE A 518 18.98 -0.10 2.82
C PHE A 518 19.94 -0.13 4.01
N PRO A 519 19.80 0.80 4.99
CA PRO A 519 20.66 0.84 6.16
C PRO A 519 20.47 -0.42 7.01
N ALA A 520 21.50 -1.26 7.08
CA ALA A 520 21.45 -2.56 7.74
C ALA A 520 21.03 -2.46 9.21
N ASP A 521 21.57 -1.49 9.95
CA ASP A 521 21.24 -1.28 11.36
C ASP A 521 19.78 -0.90 11.56
N PHE A 522 19.20 -0.11 10.67
CA PHE A 522 17.79 0.26 10.76
C PHE A 522 16.87 -0.90 10.40
N LEU A 523 17.23 -1.70 9.39
CA LEU A 523 16.49 -2.94 9.09
C LEU A 523 16.56 -3.92 10.25
N ALA A 524 17.74 -4.09 10.85
CA ALA A 524 17.94 -4.92 12.03
C ALA A 524 17.10 -4.41 13.20
N ALA A 525 17.09 -3.10 13.48
CA ALA A 525 16.26 -2.50 14.52
C ALA A 525 14.76 -2.73 14.30
N LEU A 526 14.31 -2.88 13.05
CA LEU A 526 12.92 -3.19 12.68
C LEU A 526 12.65 -4.69 12.51
N HIS A 527 13.62 -5.56 12.78
CA HIS A 527 13.58 -7.00 12.50
C HIS A 527 13.21 -7.32 11.03
N TYR A 528 13.61 -6.48 10.09
CA TYR A 528 13.50 -6.80 8.66
C TYR A 528 14.79 -7.45 8.18
N SER A 529 14.65 -8.56 7.45
CA SER A 529 15.80 -9.23 6.83
C SER A 529 15.95 -8.86 5.36
N HIS A 530 17.18 -8.85 4.86
CA HIS A 530 17.42 -8.88 3.42
C HIS A 530 16.99 -10.22 2.81
N ALA A 531 16.82 -10.25 1.48
CA ALA A 531 16.71 -11.50 0.76
C ALA A 531 17.98 -12.32 0.95
N THR A 532 17.85 -13.59 1.36
CA THR A 532 18.95 -14.55 1.34
C THR A 532 19.16 -15.00 -0.09
N LEU A 533 20.11 -14.38 -0.79
CA LEU A 533 20.51 -14.82 -2.13
C LEU A 533 21.22 -16.17 -1.97
N ASN A 534 20.59 -17.24 -2.46
CA ASN A 534 21.26 -18.55 -2.50
C ASN A 534 22.44 -18.44 -3.49
N PRO A 535 23.70 -18.65 -3.06
CA PRO A 535 24.86 -18.53 -3.96
C PRO A 535 24.75 -19.40 -5.22
N LEU A 536 23.99 -20.51 -5.14
CA LEU A 536 23.77 -21.42 -6.26
C LEU A 536 22.87 -20.83 -7.36
N SER A 537 22.05 -19.82 -7.06
CA SER A 537 21.18 -19.19 -8.05
C SER A 537 21.97 -18.37 -9.09
N LYS A 538 23.22 -17.99 -8.80
CA LYS A 538 24.11 -17.29 -9.74
C LYS A 538 24.57 -18.15 -10.93
N ARG A 539 24.34 -19.46 -10.93
CA ARG A 539 24.75 -20.37 -12.00
C ARG A 539 23.65 -20.71 -13.01
N GLY A 540 22.43 -20.24 -12.80
CA GLY A 540 21.33 -20.43 -13.75
C GLY A 540 21.45 -19.42 -14.88
N GLY A 541 21.70 -19.87 -16.11
CA GLY A 541 21.68 -19.03 -17.30
C GLY A 541 20.34 -18.30 -17.50
N PRO A 542 20.23 -17.38 -18.47
CA PRO A 542 19.15 -16.39 -18.62
C PRO A 542 17.70 -16.92 -18.75
N ASN A 543 17.52 -18.25 -18.81
CA ASN A 543 16.22 -18.92 -18.87
C ASN A 543 15.85 -19.69 -17.59
N GLY A 544 16.67 -19.62 -16.53
CA GLY A 544 16.34 -20.25 -15.25
C GLY A 544 15.26 -19.47 -14.52
N THR A 545 14.02 -19.95 -14.54
CA THR A 545 13.02 -19.59 -13.53
C THR A 545 13.63 -19.83 -12.16
N MET A 546 13.97 -18.74 -11.45
CA MET A 546 14.51 -18.83 -10.11
C MET A 546 13.46 -19.42 -9.16
N ASP A 547 13.76 -20.60 -8.61
CA ASP A 547 13.13 -21.09 -7.38
C ASP A 547 13.68 -20.28 -6.19
N ILE A 548 13.18 -19.04 -6.02
CA ILE A 548 13.30 -18.32 -4.75
C ILE A 548 12.29 -18.96 -3.79
N LEU A 549 12.75 -20.03 -3.13
CA LEU A 549 12.15 -20.77 -2.01
C LEU A 549 10.63 -21.03 -2.15
N ARG A 550 10.32 -22.17 -2.77
CA ARG A 550 9.09 -22.92 -2.52
C ARG A 550 9.15 -23.63 -1.18
#